data_AF-A0A5N8X350-F1
#
_entry.id   AF-A0A5N8X350-F1
#
_cell.length_a   1.000
_cell.length_b   1.000
_cell.length_c   1.000
_cell.angle_alpha   90.00
_cell.angle_beta   90.00
_cell.angle_gamma   90.00
#
_symmetry.space_group_name_H-M   'P 1'
#
loop_
_entity.id
_entity.type
_entity.pdbx_description
1 polymer ?
#
loop_
_entity_poly.entity_id
_entity_poly.type
_entity_poly.pdbx_seq_one_letter_code
_entity_poly.pdbx_strand_id
1 'polypeptide(L)'
;MSLPNVSSKKRNFMRIRILPVAAVLTATAALAGTFTPNSARSTDTVTAVADQVEPQISTTAIPAGSTPKMEVLLTEDDIEKAKKRVKGELVSPSPETAQSASRARPKAKLKDTKGTEEQFKKVMADARAFATEAKNKPFKLPERKADKSASTLSMSNVNAFTHTYSIGDTPPDALAQLCFFPDKSNTDYTFVFDRYSYCERKKITADYWKVDKTTGAKIEHMGTTYANMELFGQNSTTNRSTRLFARIQKGSVDYDWGIIDDWATAPGVPLSLIGQCQQVLTACSTFQPSATMTWGSWDNSTTWYPWDTSSPEYGMWGRDKLGLHRLTMEYYTDSDEYDTDQPGVVQSLHPRCDSATYFSDTRPQSCVFQEVIPFIAYSTATDSPNRDVAQHIQDAFANPNSTYPTSSTWKRFPGEYDGTWNGEGLHRLTESLHSGIMDANTAEKDAACQKTGNYSTTGLPLALQPTTGQDCDEFPFRSTVEGAASPNWDFSVRAVNRTQNQSAGGSLLGFYGSDRVLAWDLSLPTPEATNDTFYVRIS
;
A
#
# COMPACT_ATOMS: atom_id res chain seq x y z
N MET A 1 -47.21 33.02 -49.57
CA MET A 1 -47.30 33.28 -48.12
C MET A 1 -45.90 33.43 -47.59
N SER A 2 -45.63 34.56 -46.94
CA SER A 2 -44.29 35.09 -46.64
C SER A 2 -43.64 34.48 -45.38
N LEU A 3 -42.31 34.37 -45.41
CA LEU A 3 -41.42 33.99 -44.31
C LEU A 3 -41.41 35.03 -43.17
N PRO A 4 -41.10 34.64 -41.92
CA PRO A 4 -40.69 35.58 -40.89
C PRO A 4 -39.19 35.54 -40.53
N ASN A 5 -38.74 36.74 -40.17
CA ASN A 5 -37.43 37.27 -39.80
C ASN A 5 -36.55 36.45 -38.83
N VAL A 6 -35.24 36.52 -39.10
CA VAL A 6 -34.14 36.19 -38.19
C VAL A 6 -33.66 37.46 -37.46
N SER A 7 -33.66 37.44 -36.14
CA SER A 7 -33.09 38.50 -35.27
C SER A 7 -31.69 38.11 -34.79
N SER A 8 -30.68 38.91 -35.17
CA SER A 8 -29.27 38.74 -34.81
C SER A 8 -28.98 39.15 -33.36
N LYS A 9 -28.46 38.23 -32.54
CA LYS A 9 -27.80 38.55 -31.25
C LYS A 9 -26.29 38.70 -31.46
N LYS A 10 -25.77 39.90 -31.21
CA LYS A 10 -24.33 40.21 -31.12
C LYS A 10 -23.71 39.48 -29.90
N ARG A 11 -22.59 38.79 -30.09
CA ARG A 11 -21.69 38.34 -29.00
C ARG A 11 -20.44 39.22 -29.00
N ASN A 12 -20.12 39.75 -27.83
CA ASN A 12 -18.89 40.49 -27.57
C ASN A 12 -17.71 39.51 -27.45
N PHE A 13 -16.62 39.78 -28.17
CA PHE A 13 -15.34 39.08 -28.02
C PHE A 13 -14.50 39.77 -26.95
N MET A 14 -14.12 39.02 -25.91
CA MET A 14 -13.13 39.44 -24.91
C MET A 14 -11.75 38.99 -25.41
N ARG A 15 -10.84 39.96 -25.65
CA ARG A 15 -9.43 39.70 -25.98
C ARG A 15 -8.64 39.56 -24.68
N ILE A 16 -8.06 38.38 -24.44
CA ILE A 16 -7.04 38.17 -23.41
C ILE A 16 -5.67 38.19 -24.11
N ARG A 17 -4.79 39.09 -23.68
CA ARG A 17 -3.37 39.12 -24.10
C ARG A 17 -2.59 38.16 -23.21
N ILE A 18 -1.88 37.22 -23.83
CA ILE A 18 -0.89 36.36 -23.18
C ILE A 18 0.49 37.01 -23.39
N LEU A 19 1.23 37.21 -22.29
CA LEU A 19 2.64 37.64 -22.30
C LEU A 19 3.54 36.39 -22.38
N PRO A 20 4.72 36.48 -23.03
CA PRO A 20 5.62 35.34 -23.15
C PRO A 20 6.40 35.10 -21.85
N VAL A 21 6.41 33.85 -21.39
CA VAL A 21 7.28 33.39 -20.30
C VAL A 21 8.61 32.92 -20.89
N ALA A 22 9.70 33.45 -20.34
CA ALA A 22 11.07 33.12 -20.71
C ALA A 22 11.42 31.66 -20.36
N ALA A 23 12.20 31.04 -21.26
CA ALA A 23 12.73 29.69 -21.12
C ALA A 23 13.71 29.59 -19.94
N VAL A 24 13.52 28.57 -19.09
CA VAL A 24 14.51 28.13 -18.10
C VAL A 24 15.16 26.86 -18.66
N LEU A 25 16.45 26.92 -19.00
CA LEU A 25 17.26 25.74 -19.26
C LEU A 25 17.42 24.95 -17.95
N THR A 26 17.02 23.68 -17.95
CA THR A 26 17.45 22.71 -16.95
C THR A 26 18.40 21.73 -17.62
N ALA A 27 19.62 21.64 -17.11
CA ALA A 27 20.61 20.66 -17.52
C ALA A 27 20.39 19.38 -16.70
N THR A 28 20.00 18.30 -17.37
CA THR A 28 19.97 16.93 -16.83
C THR A 28 21.34 16.29 -17.01
N ALA A 29 22.00 15.91 -15.92
CA ALA A 29 23.15 15.02 -15.95
C ALA A 29 22.67 13.62 -15.54
N ALA A 30 22.68 12.69 -16.49
CA ALA A 30 22.48 11.27 -16.25
C ALA A 30 23.85 10.62 -15.98
N LEU A 31 23.99 9.92 -14.85
CA LEU A 31 25.12 9.04 -14.56
C LEU A 31 24.60 7.60 -14.58
N ALA A 32 24.87 6.89 -15.68
CA ALA A 32 24.73 5.44 -15.76
C ALA A 32 26.12 4.82 -15.60
N GLY A 33 26.32 4.06 -14.53
CA GLY A 33 27.51 3.26 -14.30
C GLY A 33 27.16 1.78 -14.32
N THR A 34 27.64 1.06 -15.31
CA THR A 34 27.58 -0.40 -15.42
C THR A 34 28.57 -1.05 -14.45
N PHE A 35 28.13 -2.01 -13.63
CA PHE A 35 29.00 -2.89 -12.84
C PHE A 35 28.80 -4.35 -13.25
N THR A 36 29.91 -5.03 -13.56
CA THR A 36 30.00 -6.50 -13.72
C THR A 36 30.64 -7.11 -12.46
N PRO A 37 30.23 -8.30 -11.99
CA PRO A 37 30.75 -8.87 -10.75
C PRO A 37 31.93 -9.83 -11.01
N ASN A 38 32.94 -9.80 -10.13
CA ASN A 38 33.55 -11.05 -9.64
C ASN A 38 34.46 -10.87 -8.39
N SER A 39 34.28 -11.85 -7.48
CA SER A 39 35.22 -12.42 -6.50
C SER A 39 35.62 -11.65 -5.22
N ALA A 40 34.94 -12.03 -4.13
CA ALA A 40 35.43 -12.36 -2.76
C ALA A 40 36.74 -11.75 -2.21
N ARG A 41 36.66 -10.97 -1.12
CA ARG A 41 37.14 -11.31 0.25
C ARG A 41 36.83 -10.20 1.28
N SER A 42 36.51 -10.64 2.49
CA SER A 42 36.40 -9.93 3.79
C SER A 42 37.28 -8.70 4.00
N THR A 43 36.70 -7.59 4.50
CA THR A 43 37.12 -6.88 5.73
C THR A 43 36.11 -5.80 6.14
N ASP A 44 35.93 -5.65 7.45
CA ASP A 44 35.04 -4.73 8.15
C ASP A 44 35.36 -3.23 7.99
N THR A 45 34.33 -2.41 8.24
CA THR A 45 34.33 -0.99 8.68
C THR A 45 35.20 0.02 7.91
N VAL A 46 34.55 0.96 7.20
CA VAL A 46 34.63 2.43 7.38
C VAL A 46 33.70 3.06 6.32
N THR A 47 32.54 3.55 6.75
CA THR A 47 31.76 4.53 5.96
C THR A 47 31.51 5.73 6.86
N ALA A 48 32.41 6.70 6.84
CA ALA A 48 32.17 8.09 7.24
C ALA A 48 33.43 8.89 6.97
N VAL A 49 33.33 9.86 6.06
CA VAL A 49 34.04 11.15 5.95
C VAL A 49 34.11 11.47 4.45
N ALA A 50 33.03 12.03 3.93
CA ALA A 50 33.01 12.70 2.62
C ALA A 50 32.01 13.86 2.68
N ASP A 51 32.17 14.71 3.68
CA ASP A 51 31.64 16.07 3.71
C ASP A 51 32.75 16.91 4.36
N GLN A 52 33.01 18.12 3.85
CA GLN A 52 34.02 19.08 4.32
C GLN A 52 35.41 19.06 3.62
N VAL A 53 35.45 19.10 2.28
CA VAL A 53 36.58 19.73 1.57
C VAL A 53 36.02 20.56 0.40
N GLU A 54 36.19 21.88 0.44
CA GLU A 54 35.89 22.78 -0.68
C GLU A 54 37.00 22.69 -1.73
N PRO A 55 36.71 22.37 -3.00
CA PRO A 55 37.72 22.39 -4.05
C PRO A 55 37.99 23.83 -4.50
N GLN A 56 39.26 24.22 -4.53
CA GLN A 56 39.71 25.48 -5.14
C GLN A 56 39.80 25.28 -6.66
N ILE A 57 38.98 26.01 -7.43
CA ILE A 57 38.99 25.99 -8.90
C ILE A 57 39.86 27.14 -9.41
N SER A 58 40.95 26.81 -10.12
CA SER A 58 41.71 27.78 -10.91
C SER A 58 41.22 27.77 -12.36
N THR A 59 40.82 28.93 -12.88
CA THR A 59 40.35 29.08 -14.27
C THR A 59 41.52 29.35 -15.20
N THR A 60 41.84 28.40 -16.08
CA THR A 60 42.59 28.67 -17.31
C THR A 60 41.93 27.90 -18.46
N ALA A 61 41.80 28.56 -19.62
CA ALA A 61 41.03 28.07 -20.76
C ALA A 61 41.62 26.81 -21.40
N ILE A 62 40.77 25.81 -21.69
CA ILE A 62 41.09 24.58 -22.43
C ILE A 62 40.28 24.55 -23.74
N PRO A 63 40.87 24.19 -24.90
CA PRO A 63 40.17 24.19 -26.19
C PRO A 63 39.21 23.00 -26.36
N ALA A 64 38.21 23.19 -27.22
CA ALA A 64 37.14 22.23 -27.46
C ALA A 64 37.65 20.88 -28.03
N GLY A 65 37.34 19.77 -27.35
CA GLY A 65 37.57 18.42 -27.85
C GLY A 65 38.08 17.38 -26.85
N SER A 66 38.29 17.70 -25.57
CA SER A 66 38.75 16.74 -24.55
C SER A 66 37.81 16.65 -23.34
N THR A 67 37.53 15.42 -22.89
CA THR A 67 36.85 15.15 -21.62
C THR A 67 37.82 15.30 -20.44
N PRO A 68 37.48 16.05 -19.39
CA PRO A 68 38.35 16.19 -18.23
C PRO A 68 38.38 14.89 -17.41
N LYS A 69 39.58 14.37 -17.13
CA LYS A 69 39.80 13.41 -16.03
C LYS A 69 39.98 14.20 -14.74
N MET A 70 39.17 13.91 -13.73
CA MET A 70 39.32 14.46 -12.39
C MET A 70 40.15 13.45 -11.57
N GLU A 71 41.43 13.73 -11.35
CA GLU A 71 42.27 12.99 -10.41
C GLU A 71 42.32 13.78 -9.09
N VAL A 72 41.85 13.16 -8.01
CA VAL A 72 42.01 13.68 -6.64
C VAL A 72 43.34 13.15 -6.11
N LEU A 73 44.36 13.99 -6.10
CA LEU A 73 45.64 13.68 -5.47
C LEU A 73 45.56 14.04 -3.98
N LEU A 74 45.47 13.03 -3.11
CA LEU A 74 45.66 13.18 -1.67
C LEU A 74 47.15 13.32 -1.40
N THR A 75 47.55 14.32 -0.62
CA THR A 75 48.95 14.49 -0.22
C THR A 75 49.30 13.54 0.93
N GLU A 76 50.58 13.18 1.09
CA GLU A 76 51.01 12.39 2.25
C GLU A 76 50.65 13.07 3.59
N ASP A 77 50.59 14.39 3.61
CA ASP A 77 50.18 15.20 4.76
C ASP A 77 48.69 15.00 5.13
N ASP A 78 47.81 14.82 4.14
CA ASP A 78 46.39 14.54 4.37
C ASP A 78 46.19 13.16 5.00
N ILE A 79 47.01 12.18 4.60
CA ILE A 79 47.02 10.82 5.13
C ILE A 79 47.60 10.79 6.56
N GLU A 80 48.65 11.57 6.85
CA GLU A 80 49.25 11.72 8.19
C GLU A 80 48.27 12.35 9.18
N LYS A 81 47.51 13.38 8.75
CA LYS A 81 46.47 14.04 9.57
C LYS A 81 45.32 13.11 9.93
N ALA A 82 44.88 12.27 8.99
CA ALA A 82 43.85 11.27 9.24
C ALA A 82 44.31 10.21 10.25
N LYS A 83 45.57 9.74 10.15
CA LYS A 83 46.16 8.76 11.07
C LYS A 83 46.33 9.28 12.49
N LYS A 84 46.70 10.56 12.68
CA LYS A 84 46.80 11.19 14.01
C LYS A 84 45.45 11.34 14.72
N ARG A 85 44.35 11.49 13.98
CA ARG A 85 43.01 11.62 14.56
C ARG A 85 42.43 10.30 15.07
N VAL A 86 42.73 9.18 14.40
CA VAL A 86 42.25 7.84 14.82
C VAL A 86 42.97 7.30 16.06
N LYS A 87 44.21 7.74 16.33
CA LYS A 87 44.98 7.33 17.51
C LYS A 87 44.61 8.03 18.83
N GLY A 88 43.71 9.02 18.80
CA GLY A 88 43.39 9.86 19.96
C GLY A 88 42.25 9.36 20.86
N GLU A 89 41.46 8.37 20.44
CA GLU A 89 40.25 7.95 21.17
C GLU A 89 40.15 6.43 21.29
N LEU A 90 41.00 5.83 22.14
CA LEU A 90 40.77 4.50 22.71
C LEU A 90 41.35 4.46 24.12
N VAL A 91 40.53 4.78 25.13
CA VAL A 91 40.79 4.42 26.54
C VAL A 91 39.53 3.79 27.12
N SER A 92 39.58 2.48 27.36
CA SER A 92 38.56 1.71 28.07
C SER A 92 38.74 1.84 29.58
N PRO A 93 37.68 1.96 30.40
CA PRO A 93 37.82 1.93 31.85
C PRO A 93 37.65 0.51 32.43
N SER A 94 38.51 0.18 33.40
CA SER A 94 38.48 -1.01 34.27
C SER A 94 37.58 -0.77 35.50
N PRO A 95 37.02 -1.82 36.16
CA PRO A 95 36.05 -1.64 37.24
C PRO A 95 36.72 -1.63 38.62
N GLU A 96 36.42 -0.64 39.45
CA GLU A 96 36.06 -0.78 40.88
C GLU A 96 36.03 0.57 41.62
N THR A 97 35.15 0.60 42.62
CA THR A 97 35.01 1.52 43.76
C THR A 97 34.09 2.75 43.64
N ALA A 98 33.06 2.70 44.48
CA ALA A 98 32.05 3.70 44.73
C ALA A 98 32.55 4.84 45.64
N GLN A 99 32.00 6.05 45.43
CA GLN A 99 31.39 6.96 46.42
C GLN A 99 31.58 8.45 46.05
N SER A 100 30.45 9.17 46.12
CA SER A 100 30.24 10.62 46.27
C SER A 100 31.19 11.60 45.56
N ALA A 101 30.68 12.33 44.56
CA ALA A 101 30.94 13.77 44.42
C ALA A 101 29.97 14.43 43.43
N SER A 102 29.15 15.35 43.96
CA SER A 102 28.46 16.38 43.19
C SER A 102 29.44 17.45 42.71
N ARG A 103 29.47 17.78 41.40
CA ARG A 103 29.57 19.16 40.88
C ARG A 103 29.69 19.26 39.34
N ALA A 104 28.95 20.22 38.81
CA ALA A 104 29.21 21.07 37.64
C ALA A 104 29.49 20.42 36.26
N ARG A 105 28.49 20.47 35.37
CA ARG A 105 28.66 20.33 33.91
C ARG A 105 29.14 21.67 33.29
N PRO A 106 30.13 21.67 32.38
CA PRO A 106 30.44 22.83 31.56
C PRO A 106 29.44 22.98 30.40
N LYS A 107 29.00 24.22 30.17
CA LYS A 107 28.15 24.61 29.02
C LYS A 107 29.01 24.68 27.76
N ALA A 108 28.76 23.78 26.80
CA ALA A 108 29.24 23.93 25.43
C ALA A 108 28.32 24.92 24.69
N LYS A 109 28.91 25.92 24.02
CA LYS A 109 28.21 26.92 23.21
C LYS A 109 27.74 26.30 21.90
N LEU A 110 26.42 26.24 21.70
CA LEU A 110 25.79 25.91 20.42
C LEU A 110 25.97 27.09 19.44
N LYS A 111 26.53 26.83 18.25
CA LYS A 111 26.56 27.80 17.14
C LYS A 111 25.27 27.68 16.31
N ASP A 112 24.89 28.82 15.72
CA ASP A 112 23.68 29.11 14.94
C ASP A 112 23.07 27.95 14.13
N THR A 113 21.82 27.58 14.47
CA THR A 113 20.94 26.65 13.73
C THR A 113 19.76 27.38 13.04
N LYS A 114 19.89 28.68 12.73
CA LYS A 114 18.77 29.45 12.15
C LYS A 114 18.31 28.95 10.77
N GLY A 115 19.21 28.36 9.98
CA GLY A 115 18.88 27.84 8.63
C GLY A 115 17.98 26.60 8.64
N THR A 116 18.10 25.73 9.65
CA THR A 116 17.30 24.49 9.74
C THR A 116 15.92 24.73 10.32
N GLU A 117 15.76 25.78 11.16
CA GLU A 117 14.46 26.12 11.75
C GLU A 117 13.49 26.73 10.72
N GLU A 118 13.98 27.56 9.78
CA GLU A 118 13.13 28.08 8.70
C GLU A 118 12.75 27.01 7.68
N GLN A 119 13.66 26.10 7.34
CA GLN A 119 13.34 24.95 6.48
C GLN A 119 12.31 24.03 7.12
N PHE A 120 12.44 23.75 8.42
CA PHE A 120 11.47 22.96 9.17
C PHE A 120 10.10 23.66 9.26
N LYS A 121 10.08 24.98 9.53
CA LYS A 121 8.84 25.78 9.53
C LYS A 121 8.15 25.77 8.17
N LYS A 122 8.91 25.82 7.07
CA LYS A 122 8.37 25.74 5.70
C LYS A 122 7.77 24.36 5.42
N VAL A 123 8.48 23.27 5.74
CA VAL A 123 7.96 21.90 5.57
C VAL A 123 6.67 21.67 6.38
N MET A 124 6.62 22.17 7.61
CA MET A 124 5.41 22.07 8.46
C MET A 124 4.26 22.96 7.96
N ALA A 125 4.55 24.10 7.34
CA ALA A 125 3.54 24.95 6.72
C ALA A 125 2.96 24.30 5.45
N ASP A 126 3.82 23.72 4.60
CA ASP A 126 3.43 23.00 3.38
C ASP A 126 2.59 21.75 3.74
N ALA A 127 2.97 21.01 4.80
CA ALA A 127 2.19 19.88 5.31
C ALA A 127 0.81 20.29 5.86
N ARG A 128 0.72 21.43 6.56
CA ARG A 128 -0.57 21.97 7.05
C ARG A 128 -1.47 22.45 5.92
N ALA A 129 -0.89 23.06 4.87
CA ALA A 129 -1.63 23.47 3.69
C ALA A 129 -2.21 22.26 2.95
N PHE A 130 -1.42 21.19 2.79
CA PHE A 130 -1.87 19.92 2.22
C PHE A 130 -2.99 19.27 3.04
N ALA A 131 -2.85 19.21 4.38
CA ALA A 131 -3.89 18.68 5.26
C ALA A 131 -5.19 19.51 5.22
N THR A 132 -5.08 20.83 5.08
CA THR A 132 -6.24 21.73 4.94
C THR A 132 -6.94 21.54 3.59
N GLU A 133 -6.18 21.31 2.52
CA GLU A 133 -6.73 20.97 1.20
C GLU A 133 -7.44 19.60 1.21
N ALA A 134 -6.83 18.57 1.83
CA ALA A 134 -7.43 17.25 2.00
C ALA A 134 -8.74 17.28 2.82
N LYS A 135 -8.83 18.16 3.82
CA LYS A 135 -10.05 18.36 4.61
C LYS A 135 -11.18 19.04 3.82
N ASN A 136 -10.82 19.94 2.90
CA ASN A 136 -11.79 20.69 2.07
C ASN A 136 -12.18 19.96 0.78
N LYS A 137 -11.37 18.99 0.35
CA LYS A 137 -11.65 18.06 -0.74
C LYS A 137 -11.43 16.64 -0.19
N PRO A 138 -12.37 16.11 0.62
CA PRO A 138 -12.25 14.73 1.09
C PRO A 138 -12.01 13.87 -0.15
N PHE A 139 -10.92 13.10 -0.12
CA PHE A 139 -10.61 12.13 -1.14
C PHE A 139 -11.79 11.17 -1.20
N LYS A 140 -12.72 11.42 -2.11
CA LYS A 140 -13.75 10.47 -2.45
C LYS A 140 -13.04 9.39 -3.23
N LEU A 141 -12.76 8.27 -2.56
CA LEU A 141 -12.54 7.01 -3.26
C LEU A 141 -13.62 6.93 -4.36
N PRO A 142 -13.26 6.70 -5.62
CA PRO A 142 -14.25 6.59 -6.67
C PRO A 142 -15.27 5.53 -6.22
N GLU A 143 -16.56 5.87 -6.24
CA GLU A 143 -17.65 4.91 -6.04
C GLU A 143 -17.46 3.78 -7.05
N ARG A 144 -16.79 2.71 -6.64
CA ARG A 144 -16.73 1.49 -7.44
C ARG A 144 -18.10 0.88 -7.30
N LYS A 145 -18.87 0.88 -8.39
CA LYS A 145 -19.94 -0.10 -8.55
C LYS A 145 -19.26 -1.45 -8.36
N ALA A 146 -19.56 -2.13 -7.26
CA ALA A 146 -19.13 -3.50 -7.05
C ALA A 146 -19.65 -4.29 -8.26
N ASP A 147 -18.74 -4.66 -9.16
CA ASP A 147 -19.07 -5.63 -10.19
C ASP A 147 -19.41 -6.91 -9.44
N LYS A 148 -20.69 -7.31 -9.54
CA LYS A 148 -21.24 -8.52 -8.91
C LYS A 148 -20.59 -9.82 -9.41
N SER A 149 -19.57 -9.72 -10.26
CA SER A 149 -18.81 -10.83 -10.85
C SER A 149 -17.58 -11.25 -10.04
N ALA A 150 -17.27 -10.58 -8.91
CA ALA A 150 -16.32 -11.12 -7.93
C ALA A 150 -16.93 -12.40 -7.30
N SER A 151 -16.83 -13.53 -8.01
CA SER A 151 -17.28 -14.82 -7.52
C SER A 151 -16.53 -15.12 -6.23
N THR A 152 -17.23 -15.00 -5.10
CA THR A 152 -16.72 -15.38 -3.79
C THR A 152 -16.63 -16.90 -3.76
N LEU A 153 -15.56 -17.47 -4.32
CA LEU A 153 -15.22 -18.87 -4.04
C LEU A 153 -15.08 -18.99 -2.52
N SER A 154 -15.88 -19.87 -1.93
CA SER A 154 -15.92 -20.10 -0.49
C SER A 154 -14.52 -20.39 0.04
N MET A 155 -13.96 -19.46 0.82
CA MET A 155 -12.60 -19.53 1.38
C MET A 155 -12.41 -20.63 2.44
N SER A 156 -13.41 -21.49 2.67
CA SER A 156 -13.40 -22.57 3.67
C SER A 156 -12.21 -23.53 3.50
N ASN A 157 -11.70 -23.71 2.27
CA ASN A 157 -10.54 -24.57 1.98
C ASN A 157 -9.21 -23.80 1.81
N VAL A 158 -9.20 -22.46 1.93
CA VAL A 158 -7.99 -21.63 1.76
C VAL A 158 -7.22 -21.47 3.08
N ASN A 159 -7.80 -21.87 4.22
CA ASN A 159 -7.13 -21.86 5.54
C ASN A 159 -5.85 -22.72 5.61
N ALA A 160 -5.54 -23.53 4.58
CA ALA A 160 -4.28 -24.28 4.48
C ALA A 160 -3.15 -23.50 3.79
N PHE A 161 -3.42 -22.39 3.11
CA PHE A 161 -2.39 -21.56 2.49
C PHE A 161 -1.84 -20.58 3.53
N THR A 162 -0.91 -21.06 4.36
CA THR A 162 -0.07 -20.16 5.16
C THR A 162 0.62 -19.17 4.22
N HIS A 163 0.60 -17.87 4.55
CA HIS A 163 1.16 -16.74 3.76
C HIS A 163 2.69 -16.78 3.62
N THR A 164 3.25 -17.89 3.16
CA THR A 164 4.69 -18.20 3.21
C THR A 164 5.34 -18.23 1.84
N TYR A 165 4.62 -17.88 0.77
CA TYR A 165 5.23 -17.78 -0.55
C TYR A 165 6.24 -16.64 -0.56
N SER A 166 7.53 -16.98 -0.59
CA SER A 166 8.58 -16.04 -0.94
C SER A 166 8.33 -15.50 -2.34
N ILE A 167 8.61 -14.21 -2.54
CA ILE A 167 8.54 -13.60 -3.87
C ILE A 167 9.64 -14.23 -4.75
N GLY A 168 9.21 -15.02 -5.73
CA GLY A 168 10.08 -15.65 -6.73
C GLY A 168 10.14 -14.85 -8.03
N ASP A 169 10.86 -15.36 -9.03
CA ASP A 169 10.94 -14.74 -10.36
C ASP A 169 9.68 -14.97 -11.22
N THR A 170 8.82 -15.89 -10.80
CA THR A 170 7.49 -16.11 -11.34
C THR A 170 6.47 -16.19 -10.19
N PRO A 171 5.17 -15.95 -10.45
CA PRO A 171 4.11 -16.25 -9.50
C PRO A 171 4.18 -17.71 -9.03
N PRO A 172 3.78 -18.03 -7.78
CA PRO A 172 3.62 -19.42 -7.37
C PRO A 172 2.62 -20.15 -8.26
N ASP A 173 3.03 -21.24 -8.91
CA ASP A 173 2.21 -21.95 -9.90
C ASP A 173 0.81 -22.33 -9.38
N ALA A 174 0.72 -22.80 -8.14
CA ALA A 174 -0.56 -23.15 -7.52
C ALA A 174 -1.52 -21.95 -7.45
N LEU A 175 -1.01 -20.77 -7.09
CA LEU A 175 -1.81 -19.54 -7.05
C LEU A 175 -2.12 -19.06 -8.48
N ALA A 176 -1.15 -19.06 -9.38
CA ALA A 176 -1.39 -18.67 -10.77
C ALA A 176 -2.45 -19.56 -11.44
N GLN A 177 -2.43 -20.87 -11.20
CA GLN A 177 -3.46 -21.77 -11.72
C GLN A 177 -4.83 -21.47 -11.12
N LEU A 178 -4.93 -21.27 -9.81
CA LEU A 178 -6.20 -20.89 -9.17
C LEU A 178 -6.71 -19.53 -9.67
N CYS A 179 -5.81 -18.59 -9.95
CA CYS A 179 -6.12 -17.29 -10.53
C CYS A 179 -6.75 -17.42 -11.91
N PHE A 180 -6.04 -18.12 -12.80
CA PHE A 180 -6.24 -18.10 -14.23
C PHE A 180 -6.90 -19.38 -14.76
N PHE A 181 -7.57 -20.11 -13.88
CA PHE A 181 -8.21 -21.38 -14.18
C PHE A 181 -9.14 -21.24 -15.41
N PRO A 182 -9.07 -22.18 -16.38
CA PRO A 182 -9.63 -22.03 -17.73
C PRO A 182 -11.14 -21.77 -17.82
N ASP A 183 -11.90 -22.04 -16.76
CA ASP A 183 -13.36 -21.88 -16.74
C ASP A 183 -13.81 -20.42 -16.46
N LYS A 184 -12.88 -19.55 -16.06
CA LYS A 184 -13.12 -18.10 -16.07
C LYS A 184 -12.88 -17.63 -17.50
N SER A 185 -13.99 -17.46 -18.22
CA SER A 185 -14.07 -17.00 -19.63
C SER A 185 -13.15 -15.82 -19.96
N ASN A 186 -12.98 -15.50 -21.25
CA ASN A 186 -12.32 -14.30 -21.82
C ASN A 186 -12.89 -12.95 -21.33
N THR A 187 -13.58 -12.94 -20.20
CA THR A 187 -14.14 -11.79 -19.52
C THR A 187 -13.09 -11.20 -18.60
N ASP A 188 -13.06 -9.87 -18.53
CA ASP A 188 -12.31 -9.16 -17.51
C ASP A 188 -12.71 -9.66 -16.12
N TYR A 189 -11.73 -9.98 -15.29
CA TYR A 189 -11.98 -10.25 -13.89
C TYR A 189 -10.77 -9.89 -13.03
N THR A 190 -11.09 -9.55 -11.79
CA THR A 190 -10.14 -9.37 -10.72
C THR A 190 -10.41 -10.46 -9.69
N PHE A 191 -9.36 -11.13 -9.24
CA PHE A 191 -9.44 -12.10 -8.17
C PHE A 191 -8.38 -11.80 -7.13
N VAL A 192 -8.80 -11.78 -5.87
CA VAL A 192 -7.90 -11.55 -4.75
C VAL A 192 -7.92 -12.79 -3.87
N PHE A 193 -6.76 -13.39 -3.61
CA PHE A 193 -6.66 -14.52 -2.69
C PHE A 193 -6.70 -14.05 -1.24
N ASP A 194 -5.88 -13.07 -0.96
CA ASP A 194 -5.62 -12.52 0.35
C ASP A 194 -4.99 -11.12 0.18
N ARG A 195 -4.63 -10.49 1.29
CA ARG A 195 -3.97 -9.17 1.29
C ARG A 195 -2.54 -9.19 0.72
N TYR A 196 -1.99 -10.35 0.40
CA TYR A 196 -0.62 -10.54 -0.10
C TYR A 196 -0.56 -10.88 -1.59
N SER A 197 -1.63 -11.43 -2.15
CA SER A 197 -1.65 -11.99 -3.49
C SER A 197 -2.91 -11.57 -4.23
N TYR A 198 -2.68 -10.93 -5.38
CA TYR A 198 -3.71 -10.38 -6.26
C TYR A 198 -3.52 -10.97 -7.65
N CYS A 199 -4.61 -11.13 -8.41
CA CYS A 199 -4.50 -11.29 -9.85
C CYS A 199 -5.67 -10.71 -10.62
N GLU A 200 -5.43 -10.47 -11.89
CA GLU A 200 -6.40 -9.89 -12.80
C GLU A 200 -6.14 -10.41 -14.21
N ARG A 201 -7.22 -10.65 -14.94
CA ARG A 201 -7.17 -10.76 -16.39
C ARG A 201 -7.95 -9.59 -16.97
N LYS A 202 -7.31 -8.84 -17.87
CA LYS A 202 -7.90 -7.66 -18.50
C LYS A 202 -7.67 -7.70 -20.00
N LYS A 203 -8.73 -7.49 -20.78
CA LYS A 203 -8.58 -7.20 -22.21
C LYS A 203 -7.98 -5.81 -22.38
N ILE A 204 -6.82 -5.74 -23.01
CA ILE A 204 -6.15 -4.51 -23.39
C ILE A 204 -6.41 -4.17 -24.85
N THR A 205 -6.26 -2.90 -25.20
CA THR A 205 -6.49 -2.37 -26.55
C THR A 205 -5.43 -1.34 -26.86
N ALA A 206 -4.67 -1.55 -27.93
CA ALA A 206 -3.62 -0.65 -28.37
C ALA A 206 -3.92 -0.16 -29.79
N ASP A 207 -4.14 1.14 -29.93
CA ASP A 207 -4.35 1.81 -31.21
C ASP A 207 -3.01 2.30 -31.76
N TYR A 208 -2.70 1.90 -33.00
CA TYR A 208 -1.41 2.12 -33.63
C TYR A 208 -1.43 3.19 -34.69
N TRP A 209 -0.45 4.08 -34.62
CA TRP A 209 -0.21 5.11 -35.60
C TRP A 209 1.18 4.94 -36.21
N LYS A 210 1.28 5.12 -37.52
CA LYS A 210 2.56 5.29 -38.19
C LYS A 210 3.12 6.66 -37.87
N VAL A 211 4.38 6.73 -37.50
CA VAL A 211 5.05 7.99 -37.15
C VAL A 211 6.06 8.43 -38.20
N ASP A 212 6.15 9.74 -38.41
CA ASP A 212 7.23 10.35 -39.16
C ASP A 212 8.51 10.30 -38.34
N LYS A 213 9.51 9.53 -38.79
CA LYS A 213 10.80 9.36 -38.10
C LYS A 213 11.53 10.66 -37.77
N THR A 214 11.30 11.72 -38.54
CA THR A 214 12.03 12.99 -38.39
C THR A 214 11.36 13.89 -37.37
N THR A 215 10.02 13.88 -37.35
CA THR A 215 9.22 14.84 -36.57
C THR A 215 8.52 14.21 -35.36
N GLY A 216 8.41 12.87 -35.31
CA GLY A 216 7.59 12.14 -34.35
C GLY A 216 6.09 12.33 -34.56
N ALA A 217 5.67 12.98 -35.65
CA ALA A 217 4.26 13.24 -35.91
C ALA A 217 3.55 11.96 -36.35
N LYS A 218 2.38 11.68 -35.76
CA LYS A 218 1.48 10.61 -36.21
C LYS A 218 0.91 10.96 -37.58
N ILE A 219 1.16 10.09 -38.57
CA ILE A 219 0.80 10.30 -39.98
C ILE A 219 -0.51 9.58 -40.32
N GLU A 220 -0.62 8.31 -39.93
CA GLU A 220 -1.68 7.41 -40.41
C GLU A 220 -2.04 6.42 -39.32
N HIS A 221 -3.34 6.20 -39.11
CA HIS A 221 -3.83 5.16 -38.21
C HIS A 221 -3.75 3.81 -38.92
N MET A 222 -3.00 2.88 -38.34
CA MET A 222 -2.68 1.60 -38.97
C MET A 222 -3.66 0.49 -38.60
N GLY A 223 -4.14 0.49 -37.35
CA GLY A 223 -5.05 -0.52 -36.84
C GLY A 223 -5.04 -0.59 -35.32
N THR A 224 -5.86 -1.50 -34.80
CA THR A 224 -6.01 -1.73 -33.37
C THR A 224 -5.65 -3.17 -33.05
N THR A 225 -4.85 -3.39 -32.01
CA THR A 225 -4.54 -4.74 -31.51
C THR A 225 -5.16 -4.94 -30.13
N TYR A 226 -5.75 -6.10 -29.92
CA TYR A 226 -6.34 -6.52 -28.65
C TYR A 226 -5.58 -7.70 -28.08
N ALA A 227 -5.54 -7.83 -26.76
CA ALA A 227 -5.02 -9.03 -26.11
C ALA A 227 -5.61 -9.18 -24.71
N ASN A 228 -5.55 -10.38 -24.13
CA ASN A 228 -5.79 -10.55 -22.70
C ASN A 228 -4.46 -10.46 -21.95
N MET A 229 -4.32 -9.43 -21.12
CA MET A 229 -3.20 -9.32 -20.19
C MET A 229 -3.55 -10.04 -18.89
N GLU A 230 -2.63 -10.86 -18.39
CA GLU A 230 -2.70 -11.48 -17.08
C GLU A 230 -1.72 -10.78 -16.14
N LEU A 231 -2.23 -10.30 -15.01
CA LEU A 231 -1.48 -9.62 -13.95
C LEU A 231 -1.53 -10.44 -12.68
N PHE A 232 -0.39 -10.58 -12.00
CA PHE A 232 -0.30 -11.17 -10.67
C PHE A 232 0.52 -10.26 -9.77
N GLY A 233 -0.06 -9.82 -8.66
CA GLY A 233 0.62 -9.00 -7.65
C GLY A 233 0.99 -9.83 -6.44
N GLN A 234 2.21 -9.69 -5.94
CA GLN A 234 2.67 -10.34 -4.71
C GLN A 234 3.38 -9.35 -3.79
N ASN A 235 2.90 -9.22 -2.56
CA ASN A 235 3.51 -8.36 -1.55
C ASN A 235 4.45 -9.14 -0.62
N SER A 236 5.50 -8.47 -0.16
CA SER A 236 6.40 -9.07 0.82
C SER A 236 5.80 -9.03 2.22
N THR A 237 5.95 -10.13 2.96
CA THR A 237 5.51 -10.28 4.35
C THR A 237 6.53 -9.76 5.37
N THR A 238 7.74 -9.43 4.91
CA THR A 238 8.91 -9.06 5.74
C THR A 238 9.66 -7.83 5.26
N ASN A 239 9.35 -7.34 4.05
CA ASN A 239 9.93 -6.14 3.46
C ASN A 239 8.83 -5.21 2.95
N ARG A 240 9.17 -3.93 2.78
CA ARG A 240 8.30 -2.93 2.17
C ARG A 240 8.40 -2.99 0.64
N SER A 241 8.09 -4.14 0.07
CA SER A 241 8.14 -4.36 -1.38
C SER A 241 6.94 -5.11 -1.92
N THR A 242 6.64 -4.84 -3.20
CA THR A 242 5.61 -5.50 -4.00
C THR A 242 6.24 -5.88 -5.34
N ARG A 243 6.03 -7.11 -5.80
CA ARG A 243 6.38 -7.56 -7.14
C ARG A 243 5.10 -7.74 -7.96
N LEU A 244 5.05 -7.09 -9.11
CA LEU A 244 4.00 -7.28 -10.10
C LEU A 244 4.54 -8.15 -11.23
N PHE A 245 3.80 -9.19 -11.60
CA PHE A 245 4.09 -10.02 -12.75
C PHE A 245 3.06 -9.75 -13.82
N ALA A 246 3.48 -9.61 -15.07
CA ALA A 246 2.57 -9.55 -16.21
C ALA A 246 3.00 -10.49 -17.33
N ARG A 247 2.00 -10.91 -18.11
CA ARG A 247 2.19 -11.53 -19.42
C ARG A 247 0.96 -11.29 -20.29
N ILE A 248 1.10 -11.54 -21.59
CA ILE A 248 -0.04 -11.69 -22.49
C ILE A 248 -0.45 -13.17 -22.50
N GLN A 249 -1.76 -13.43 -22.40
CA GLN A 249 -2.28 -14.79 -22.48
C GLN A 249 -1.98 -15.35 -23.87
N LYS A 250 -1.38 -16.54 -23.90
CA LYS A 250 -1.03 -17.22 -25.15
C LYS A 250 -2.27 -17.43 -26.04
N GLY A 251 -2.18 -17.06 -27.32
CA GLY A 251 -3.25 -17.19 -28.31
C GLY A 251 -4.44 -16.25 -28.07
N SER A 252 -4.23 -15.16 -27.35
CA SER A 252 -5.28 -14.15 -27.06
C SER A 252 -5.15 -12.89 -27.89
N VAL A 253 -4.06 -12.73 -28.64
CA VAL A 253 -3.85 -11.55 -29.47
C VAL A 253 -4.77 -11.59 -30.68
N ASP A 254 -5.50 -10.50 -30.89
CA ASP A 254 -6.43 -10.31 -31.99
C ASP A 254 -6.14 -8.98 -32.67
N TYR A 255 -6.21 -8.97 -33.99
CA TYR A 255 -5.78 -7.85 -34.82
C TYR A 255 -6.99 -7.30 -35.59
N ASP A 256 -7.19 -5.98 -35.52
CA ASP A 256 -8.14 -5.23 -36.34
C ASP A 256 -7.35 -4.23 -37.18
N TRP A 257 -6.63 -4.77 -38.16
CA TRP A 257 -5.83 -4.03 -39.12
C TRP A 257 -6.36 -4.23 -40.54
N GLY A 258 -5.85 -3.49 -41.53
CA GLY A 258 -6.15 -3.76 -42.94
C GLY A 258 -5.80 -5.20 -43.32
N ILE A 259 -6.58 -5.83 -44.21
CA ILE A 259 -6.50 -7.29 -44.53
C ILE A 259 -5.06 -7.80 -44.75
N ILE A 260 -4.19 -7.00 -45.37
CA ILE A 260 -2.80 -7.40 -45.64
C ILE A 260 -1.91 -7.17 -44.40
N ASP A 261 -2.11 -6.06 -43.71
CA ASP A 261 -1.32 -5.68 -42.55
C ASP A 261 -1.60 -6.56 -41.33
N ASP A 262 -2.80 -7.10 -41.24
CA ASP A 262 -3.26 -8.00 -40.18
C ASP A 262 -2.36 -9.24 -40.04
N TRP A 263 -1.94 -9.82 -41.15
CA TRP A 263 -1.09 -11.01 -41.15
C TRP A 263 0.41 -10.70 -41.33
N ALA A 264 0.76 -9.63 -42.06
CA ALA A 264 2.14 -9.35 -42.43
C ALA A 264 2.85 -8.36 -41.50
N THR A 265 2.11 -7.40 -40.95
CA THR A 265 2.67 -6.24 -40.25
C THR A 265 2.37 -6.30 -38.76
N ALA A 266 1.11 -6.43 -38.37
CA ALA A 266 0.64 -6.32 -36.99
C ALA A 266 1.36 -7.28 -36.01
N PRO A 267 1.62 -8.56 -36.35
CA PRO A 267 2.36 -9.47 -35.47
C PRO A 267 3.82 -9.04 -35.21
N GLY A 268 4.41 -8.23 -36.09
CA GLY A 268 5.77 -7.69 -36.00
C GLY A 268 5.87 -6.37 -35.23
N VAL A 269 4.75 -5.73 -34.91
CA VAL A 269 4.74 -4.45 -34.19
C VAL A 269 5.11 -4.69 -32.72
N PRO A 270 6.07 -3.93 -32.15
CA PRO A 270 6.48 -4.10 -30.76
C PRO A 270 5.42 -3.60 -29.79
N LEU A 271 5.31 -4.25 -28.63
CA LEU A 271 4.58 -3.80 -27.45
C LEU A 271 5.53 -3.84 -26.25
N SER A 272 5.59 -2.73 -25.53
CA SER A 272 6.31 -2.57 -24.27
C SER A 272 5.33 -2.66 -23.10
N LEU A 273 5.69 -3.42 -22.06
CA LEU A 273 5.00 -3.45 -20.77
C LEU A 273 5.91 -2.87 -19.69
N ILE A 274 5.37 -2.11 -18.73
CA ILE A 274 6.14 -1.60 -17.59
C ILE A 274 5.26 -1.43 -16.34
N GLY A 275 5.73 -1.95 -15.20
CA GLY A 275 5.15 -1.66 -13.90
C GLY A 275 5.61 -0.27 -13.43
N GLN A 276 4.66 0.61 -13.15
CA GLN A 276 4.93 1.98 -12.68
C GLN A 276 4.31 2.25 -11.33
N CYS A 277 4.94 3.16 -10.59
CA CYS A 277 4.36 3.76 -9.40
C CYS A 277 3.98 5.20 -9.72
N GLN A 278 2.69 5.52 -9.63
CA GLN A 278 2.17 6.83 -10.08
C GLN A 278 2.60 8.00 -9.17
N GLN A 279 3.10 7.70 -7.97
CA GLN A 279 3.50 8.71 -7.01
C GLN A 279 4.87 9.29 -7.34
N VAL A 280 5.10 10.54 -6.91
CA VAL A 280 6.40 11.21 -7.05
C VAL A 280 7.48 10.29 -6.47
N LEU A 281 8.61 10.16 -7.19
CA LEU A 281 9.71 9.22 -6.97
C LEU A 281 10.22 9.09 -5.52
N THR A 282 9.90 10.03 -4.64
CA THR A 282 10.26 9.99 -3.22
C THR A 282 9.48 8.96 -2.40
N ALA A 283 8.29 8.53 -2.83
CA ALA A 283 7.44 7.64 -2.04
C ALA A 283 7.51 6.17 -2.47
N CYS A 284 7.91 5.89 -3.72
CA CYS A 284 7.86 4.56 -4.30
C CYS A 284 8.78 4.50 -5.52
N SER A 285 9.52 3.42 -5.68
CA SER A 285 10.45 3.22 -6.79
C SER A 285 10.28 1.86 -7.44
N THR A 286 10.37 1.83 -8.77
CA THR A 286 10.34 0.61 -9.61
C THR A 286 11.75 0.32 -10.13
N PHE A 287 12.24 -0.93 -10.05
CA PHE A 287 13.65 -1.25 -10.34
C PHE A 287 13.92 -1.92 -11.69
N GLN A 288 12.91 -2.11 -12.53
CA GLN A 288 13.05 -2.86 -13.79
C GLN A 288 12.63 -2.02 -15.01
N PRO A 289 13.35 -2.15 -16.14
CA PRO A 289 12.98 -1.49 -17.38
C PRO A 289 11.69 -2.08 -17.96
N SER A 290 11.19 -1.47 -19.04
CA SER A 290 10.09 -2.06 -19.80
C SER A 290 10.51 -3.38 -20.46
N ALA A 291 9.58 -4.33 -20.51
CA ALA A 291 9.72 -5.55 -21.29
C ALA A 291 9.12 -5.31 -22.67
N THR A 292 9.93 -5.39 -23.73
CA THR A 292 9.49 -5.09 -25.10
C THR A 292 9.69 -6.29 -26.01
N MET A 293 8.65 -6.69 -26.74
CA MET A 293 8.73 -7.68 -27.82
C MET A 293 7.58 -7.47 -28.81
N THR A 294 7.61 -8.16 -29.95
CA THR A 294 6.53 -8.07 -30.94
C THR A 294 5.25 -8.75 -30.47
N TRP A 295 4.09 -8.34 -30.98
CA TRP A 295 2.80 -8.96 -30.64
C TRP A 295 2.81 -10.48 -30.87
N GLY A 296 3.37 -10.95 -31.99
CA GLY A 296 3.50 -12.38 -32.25
C GLY A 296 4.40 -13.11 -31.24
N SER A 297 5.40 -12.43 -30.67
CA SER A 297 6.22 -12.99 -29.59
C SER A 297 5.44 -13.04 -28.27
N TRP A 298 4.72 -11.97 -27.93
CA TRP A 298 3.84 -11.92 -26.76
C TRP A 298 2.78 -13.03 -26.81
N ASP A 299 2.11 -13.20 -27.95
CA ASP A 299 1.05 -14.17 -28.15
C ASP A 299 1.51 -15.63 -28.02
N ASN A 300 2.81 -15.88 -28.18
CA ASN A 300 3.40 -17.22 -28.09
C ASN A 300 4.20 -17.45 -26.80
N SER A 301 4.39 -16.42 -25.98
CA SER A 301 5.16 -16.49 -24.74
C SER A 301 4.30 -16.94 -23.56
N THR A 302 4.85 -17.77 -22.69
CA THR A 302 4.25 -18.09 -21.39
C THR A 302 5.02 -17.46 -20.23
N THR A 303 6.05 -16.68 -20.54
CA THR A 303 6.98 -16.08 -19.58
C THR A 303 6.31 -14.97 -18.79
N TRP A 304 6.49 -15.01 -17.48
CA TRP A 304 6.13 -13.92 -16.59
C TRP A 304 7.25 -12.88 -16.56
N TYR A 305 6.88 -11.61 -16.68
CA TYR A 305 7.80 -10.49 -16.54
C TYR A 305 7.56 -9.82 -15.19
N PRO A 306 8.55 -9.77 -14.29
CA PRO A 306 8.41 -9.12 -13.00
C PRO A 306 8.77 -7.63 -13.04
N TRP A 307 8.11 -6.84 -12.20
CA TRP A 307 8.44 -5.47 -11.82
C TRP A 307 8.41 -5.32 -10.30
N ASP A 308 9.59 -5.12 -9.72
CA ASP A 308 9.75 -4.85 -8.29
C ASP A 308 9.49 -3.40 -7.96
N THR A 309 8.75 -3.20 -6.88
CA THR A 309 8.58 -1.90 -6.24
C THR A 309 8.99 -1.94 -4.79
N SER A 310 9.59 -0.85 -4.32
CA SER A 310 9.91 -0.65 -2.90
C SER A 310 9.30 0.64 -2.38
N SER A 311 8.96 0.61 -1.09
CA SER A 311 8.46 1.74 -0.33
C SER A 311 9.45 2.10 0.77
N PRO A 312 10.15 3.25 0.71
CA PRO A 312 11.00 3.70 1.80
C PRO A 312 10.16 4.07 3.04
N GLU A 313 10.78 4.07 4.23
CA GLU A 313 10.12 4.59 5.44
C GLU A 313 10.16 6.12 5.53
N TYR A 314 11.14 6.75 4.87
CA TYR A 314 11.34 8.19 4.92
C TYR A 314 10.15 8.92 4.29
N GLY A 315 9.61 9.91 5.01
CA GLY A 315 8.46 10.70 4.55
C GLY A 315 7.09 10.02 4.71
N MET A 316 7.04 8.83 5.31
CA MET A 316 5.80 8.07 5.51
C MET A 316 5.05 8.50 6.79
N TRP A 317 3.76 8.16 6.88
CA TRP A 317 2.85 8.71 7.88
C TRP A 317 2.73 7.88 9.16
N GLY A 318 2.41 8.57 10.25
CA GLY A 318 2.06 7.95 11.53
C GLY A 318 3.21 7.19 12.21
N ARG A 319 2.82 6.46 13.26
CA ARG A 319 3.68 5.58 14.04
C ARG A 319 4.30 4.49 13.16
N ASP A 320 3.49 3.90 12.27
CA ASP A 320 3.83 2.69 11.52
C ASP A 320 4.45 2.99 10.15
N LYS A 321 4.86 4.24 9.87
CA LYS A 321 5.50 4.63 8.60
C LYS A 321 4.68 4.19 7.39
N LEU A 322 3.40 4.54 7.41
CA LEU A 322 2.46 4.14 6.39
C LEU A 322 2.77 4.80 5.04
N GLY A 323 3.05 3.97 4.04
CA GLY A 323 3.12 4.34 2.63
C GLY A 323 1.93 3.76 1.90
N LEU A 324 1.05 4.61 1.40
CA LEU A 324 -0.02 4.19 0.49
C LEU A 324 0.50 4.40 -0.92
N HIS A 325 0.50 3.39 -1.77
CA HIS A 325 1.01 3.49 -3.14
C HIS A 325 -0.07 3.25 -4.17
N ARG A 326 0.22 3.65 -5.41
CA ARG A 326 -0.61 3.38 -6.57
C ARG A 326 0.27 2.78 -7.66
N LEU A 327 0.15 1.48 -7.84
CA LEU A 327 0.90 0.70 -8.80
C LEU A 327 0.05 0.49 -10.05
N THR A 328 0.60 0.73 -11.22
CA THR A 328 -0.06 0.53 -12.52
C THR A 328 0.79 -0.35 -13.42
N MET A 329 0.13 -1.09 -14.31
CA MET A 329 0.82 -1.69 -15.46
C MET A 329 0.51 -0.84 -16.68
N GLU A 330 1.54 -0.24 -17.26
CA GLU A 330 1.40 0.50 -18.51
C GLU A 330 1.82 -0.36 -19.68
N TYR A 331 1.15 -0.18 -20.81
CA TYR A 331 1.49 -0.79 -22.08
C TYR A 331 1.49 0.26 -23.18
N TYR A 332 2.51 0.25 -24.01
CA TYR A 332 2.71 1.27 -25.04
C TYR A 332 3.63 0.73 -26.12
N THR A 333 3.76 1.48 -27.21
CA THR A 333 4.76 1.24 -28.23
C THR A 333 5.46 2.53 -28.53
N ASP A 334 6.79 2.53 -28.44
CA ASP A 334 7.65 3.63 -28.85
C ASP A 334 8.73 3.06 -29.76
N SER A 335 8.53 3.20 -31.07
CA SER A 335 9.45 2.72 -32.10
C SER A 335 9.57 3.74 -33.22
N ASP A 336 10.62 3.62 -34.03
CA ASP A 336 10.84 4.53 -35.16
C ASP A 336 9.69 4.51 -36.20
N GLU A 337 8.86 3.46 -36.24
CA GLU A 337 7.83 3.31 -37.28
C GLU A 337 6.41 3.40 -36.74
N TYR A 338 6.19 2.92 -35.52
CA TYR A 338 4.89 2.84 -34.87
C TYR A 338 4.93 3.47 -33.48
N ASP A 339 3.85 4.17 -33.15
CA ASP A 339 3.56 4.70 -31.83
C ASP A 339 2.12 4.35 -31.44
N THR A 340 1.89 4.16 -30.14
CA THR A 340 0.53 4.07 -29.60
C THR A 340 -0.09 5.46 -29.48
N ASP A 341 -1.43 5.59 -29.59
CA ASP A 341 -2.01 6.93 -29.44
C ASP A 341 -1.71 7.54 -28.05
N GLN A 342 -1.92 6.73 -27.01
CA GLN A 342 -1.52 7.02 -25.64
C GLN A 342 -1.09 5.71 -24.99
N PRO A 343 -0.17 5.74 -24.01
CA PRO A 343 0.08 4.59 -23.16
C PRO A 343 -1.23 4.11 -22.54
N GLY A 344 -1.54 2.85 -22.78
CA GLY A 344 -2.64 2.19 -22.09
C GLY A 344 -2.23 1.81 -20.69
N VAL A 345 -3.20 1.81 -19.76
CA VAL A 345 -2.95 1.48 -18.36
C VAL A 345 -3.94 0.42 -17.91
N VAL A 346 -3.44 -0.69 -17.39
CA VAL A 346 -4.24 -1.68 -16.67
C VAL A 346 -4.35 -1.27 -15.21
N GLN A 347 -5.50 -1.57 -14.61
CA GLN A 347 -5.97 -1.21 -13.27
C GLN A 347 -4.88 -0.83 -12.26
N SER A 348 -5.16 0.23 -11.50
CA SER A 348 -4.29 0.61 -10.39
C SER A 348 -4.50 -0.30 -9.18
N LEU A 349 -3.41 -0.90 -8.71
CA LEU A 349 -3.32 -1.58 -7.41
C LEU A 349 -2.87 -0.60 -6.34
N HIS A 350 -3.37 -0.78 -5.12
CA HIS A 350 -3.11 0.12 -4.00
C HIS A 350 -2.43 -0.64 -2.87
N PRO A 351 -1.14 -1.02 -3.03
CA PRO A 351 -0.40 -1.60 -1.93
C PRO A 351 -0.16 -0.54 -0.84
N ARG A 352 -0.51 -0.90 0.39
CA ARG A 352 -0.16 -0.22 1.62
C ARG A 352 1.05 -0.89 2.22
N CYS A 353 2.15 -0.16 2.36
CA CYS A 353 3.36 -0.61 3.02
C CYS A 353 3.49 0.05 4.40
N ASP A 354 3.96 -0.69 5.39
CA ASP A 354 4.15 -0.20 6.75
C ASP A 354 5.34 -0.87 7.45
N SER A 355 5.70 -0.31 8.60
CA SER A 355 6.75 -0.77 9.52
C SER A 355 6.21 -0.91 10.95
N ALA A 356 5.09 -1.61 11.09
CA ALA A 356 4.50 -1.93 12.38
C ALA A 356 5.27 -3.03 13.14
N THR A 357 6.11 -2.63 14.08
CA THR A 357 6.97 -3.54 14.86
C THR A 357 6.21 -4.38 15.90
N TYR A 358 4.96 -4.04 16.24
CA TYR A 358 4.13 -4.78 17.20
C TYR A 358 3.53 -6.08 16.65
N PHE A 359 3.79 -6.44 15.39
CA PHE A 359 3.35 -7.74 14.83
C PHE A 359 4.23 -8.90 15.26
N SER A 360 5.54 -8.79 15.01
CA SER A 360 6.58 -9.69 15.50
C SER A 360 7.93 -9.19 14.98
N ASP A 361 9.01 -9.59 15.63
CA ASP A 361 10.38 -9.34 15.16
C ASP A 361 10.65 -9.98 13.79
N THR A 362 9.87 -10.98 13.39
CA THR A 362 10.00 -11.67 12.10
C THR A 362 9.26 -11.00 10.95
N ARG A 363 8.31 -10.09 11.25
CA ARG A 363 7.51 -9.35 10.25
C ARG A 363 7.36 -7.87 10.62
N PRO A 364 8.46 -7.16 10.91
CA PRO A 364 8.41 -5.78 11.40
C PRO A 364 7.88 -4.80 10.35
N GLN A 365 7.93 -5.18 9.08
CA GLN A 365 7.49 -4.38 7.93
C GLN A 365 6.94 -5.29 6.83
N SER A 366 6.05 -4.76 6.00
CA SER A 366 5.38 -5.53 4.94
C SER A 366 4.56 -4.61 4.04
N CYS A 367 4.12 -5.09 2.88
CA CYS A 367 3.06 -4.47 2.10
C CYS A 367 1.82 -5.36 2.03
N VAL A 368 0.64 -4.75 1.88
CA VAL A 368 -0.64 -5.44 1.68
C VAL A 368 -1.49 -4.71 0.63
N PHE A 369 -2.27 -5.43 -0.16
CA PHE A 369 -3.24 -4.82 -1.09
C PHE A 369 -4.45 -4.31 -0.30
N GLN A 370 -4.83 -3.05 -0.53
CA GLN A 370 -5.97 -2.42 0.13
C GLN A 370 -7.30 -2.72 -0.57
N GLU A 371 -7.28 -3.28 -1.77
CA GLU A 371 -8.46 -3.73 -2.49
C GLU A 371 -9.21 -4.85 -1.76
N VAL A 372 -8.53 -5.53 -0.83
CA VAL A 372 -9.08 -6.63 -0.06
C VAL A 372 -9.66 -6.09 1.23
N ILE A 373 -10.95 -6.33 1.41
CA ILE A 373 -11.63 -6.03 2.67
C ILE A 373 -11.25 -7.14 3.66
N PRO A 374 -10.49 -6.86 4.72
CA PRO A 374 -10.16 -7.87 5.70
C PRO A 374 -11.43 -8.19 6.50
N PHE A 375 -11.82 -9.46 6.53
CA PHE A 375 -12.88 -9.92 7.40
C PHE A 375 -12.50 -11.23 8.07
N ILE A 376 -12.89 -11.38 9.33
CA ILE A 376 -12.81 -12.65 10.04
C ILE A 376 -14.12 -13.41 9.88
N ALA A 377 -14.04 -14.70 9.57
CA ALA A 377 -15.22 -15.56 9.45
C ALA A 377 -15.40 -16.42 10.71
N TYR A 378 -16.62 -16.39 11.26
CA TYR A 378 -17.08 -17.34 12.26
C TYR A 378 -18.28 -18.12 11.71
N SER A 379 -18.52 -19.31 12.26
CA SER A 379 -19.60 -20.19 11.76
C SER A 379 -20.54 -20.61 12.87
N THR A 380 -21.84 -20.59 12.56
CA THR A 380 -22.92 -21.06 13.43
C THR A 380 -23.19 -22.57 13.29
N ALA A 381 -22.44 -23.26 12.42
CA ALA A 381 -22.51 -24.70 12.24
C ALA A 381 -22.29 -25.45 13.56
N THR A 382 -22.96 -26.59 13.72
CA THR A 382 -23.01 -27.34 14.99
C THR A 382 -21.63 -27.81 15.48
N ASP A 383 -20.72 -28.09 14.54
CA ASP A 383 -19.35 -28.56 14.76
C ASP A 383 -18.32 -27.42 14.73
N SER A 384 -18.75 -26.17 14.58
CA SER A 384 -17.85 -25.02 14.56
C SER A 384 -17.18 -24.80 15.92
N PRO A 385 -15.85 -24.58 15.98
CA PRO A 385 -15.14 -24.32 17.22
C PRO A 385 -15.46 -22.96 17.85
N ASN A 386 -16.19 -22.08 17.14
CA ASN A 386 -16.55 -20.72 17.57
C ASN A 386 -18.07 -20.46 17.50
N ARG A 387 -18.90 -21.52 17.50
CA ARG A 387 -20.35 -21.45 17.30
C ARG A 387 -21.09 -20.47 18.20
N ASP A 388 -20.87 -20.53 19.52
CA ASP A 388 -21.58 -19.72 20.50
C ASP A 388 -21.24 -18.23 20.36
N VAL A 389 -19.98 -17.92 20.01
CA VAL A 389 -19.52 -16.56 19.68
C VAL A 389 -20.14 -16.10 18.36
N ALA A 390 -20.16 -16.96 17.34
CA ALA A 390 -20.79 -16.66 16.05
C ALA A 390 -22.29 -16.33 16.22
N GLN A 391 -22.99 -17.09 17.07
CA GLN A 391 -24.40 -16.84 17.41
C GLN A 391 -24.58 -15.55 18.20
N HIS A 392 -23.67 -15.22 19.12
CA HIS A 392 -23.71 -13.95 19.83
C HIS A 392 -23.63 -12.77 18.86
N ILE A 393 -22.65 -12.78 17.97
CA ILE A 393 -22.43 -11.71 16.98
C ILE A 393 -23.58 -11.67 15.98
N GLN A 394 -24.07 -12.82 15.51
CA GLN A 394 -25.24 -12.89 14.64
C GLN A 394 -26.47 -12.23 15.27
N ASP A 395 -26.72 -12.47 16.56
CA ASP A 395 -27.84 -11.85 17.27
C ASP A 395 -27.63 -10.34 17.46
N ALA A 396 -26.40 -9.87 17.62
CA ALA A 396 -26.08 -8.45 17.64
C ALA A 396 -26.43 -7.76 16.31
N PHE A 397 -26.15 -8.39 15.18
CA PHE A 397 -26.50 -7.87 13.86
C PHE A 397 -28.00 -8.01 13.54
N ALA A 398 -28.56 -9.21 13.71
CA ALA A 398 -29.91 -9.54 13.28
C ALA A 398 -30.99 -9.02 14.24
N ASN A 399 -30.72 -9.03 15.54
CA ASN A 399 -31.69 -8.67 16.59
C ASN A 399 -31.02 -7.79 17.67
N PRO A 400 -30.47 -6.62 17.31
CA PRO A 400 -29.63 -5.80 18.19
C PRO A 400 -30.24 -5.54 19.56
N ASN A 401 -31.52 -5.19 19.62
CA ASN A 401 -32.23 -4.87 20.87
C ASN A 401 -32.56 -6.08 21.76
N SER A 402 -32.36 -7.30 21.26
CA SER A 402 -32.50 -8.52 22.07
C SER A 402 -31.24 -8.86 22.89
N THR A 403 -30.14 -8.15 22.61
CA THR A 403 -28.86 -8.34 23.30
C THR A 403 -28.79 -7.57 24.63
N TYR A 404 -27.88 -7.99 25.51
CA TYR A 404 -27.57 -7.28 26.75
C TYR A 404 -26.29 -6.46 26.59
N PRO A 405 -26.13 -5.28 27.21
CA PRO A 405 -27.15 -4.60 27.99
C PRO A 405 -28.34 -4.20 27.11
N THR A 406 -29.53 -4.28 27.71
CA THR A 406 -30.77 -3.84 27.05
C THR A 406 -30.75 -2.33 26.87
N SER A 407 -31.29 -1.86 25.76
CA SER A 407 -31.43 -0.43 25.47
C SER A 407 -32.88 -0.11 25.12
N SER A 408 -33.33 1.09 25.48
CA SER A 408 -34.63 1.63 25.06
C SER A 408 -34.59 2.20 23.64
N THR A 409 -33.39 2.42 23.08
CA THR A 409 -33.17 2.85 21.71
C THR A 409 -32.66 1.71 20.85
N TRP A 410 -32.76 1.85 19.53
CA TRP A 410 -32.16 0.88 18.61
C TRP A 410 -30.64 0.87 18.75
N LYS A 411 -30.08 -0.31 19.05
CA LYS A 411 -28.62 -0.48 19.20
C LYS A 411 -27.92 -0.50 17.83
N ARG A 412 -26.74 0.09 17.76
CA ARG A 412 -25.90 0.17 16.56
C ARG A 412 -24.60 -0.60 16.77
N PHE A 413 -24.38 -1.58 15.89
CA PHE A 413 -23.19 -2.41 15.88
C PHE A 413 -22.44 -2.24 14.55
N PRO A 414 -21.17 -1.83 14.57
CA PRO A 414 -20.32 -1.82 13.38
C PRO A 414 -19.75 -3.22 13.10
N GLY A 415 -19.14 -3.39 11.93
CA GLY A 415 -18.30 -4.55 11.62
C GLY A 415 -18.99 -5.73 10.96
N GLU A 416 -20.25 -5.64 10.53
CA GLU A 416 -20.86 -6.72 9.75
C GLU A 416 -20.32 -6.74 8.31
N TYR A 417 -19.92 -7.92 7.82
CA TYR A 417 -19.62 -8.13 6.40
C TYR A 417 -20.79 -8.83 5.70
N ASP A 418 -21.59 -8.06 4.96
CA ASP A 418 -22.75 -8.53 4.19
C ASP A 418 -22.42 -8.81 2.70
N GLY A 419 -21.14 -8.79 2.34
CA GLY A 419 -20.67 -8.88 0.96
C GLY A 419 -20.50 -7.51 0.27
N THR A 420 -20.80 -6.40 0.96
CA THR A 420 -20.58 -5.04 0.47
C THR A 420 -19.66 -4.23 1.38
N TRP A 421 -19.12 -3.12 0.88
CA TRP A 421 -18.18 -2.24 1.59
C TRP A 421 -18.86 -1.00 2.21
N ASN A 422 -20.17 -1.05 2.41
CA ASN A 422 -20.93 0.17 2.74
C ASN A 422 -21.15 0.36 4.24
N GLY A 423 -20.75 -0.60 5.07
CA GLY A 423 -20.85 -0.53 6.53
C GLY A 423 -19.66 0.16 7.18
N GLU A 424 -19.86 0.68 8.38
CA GLU A 424 -18.78 1.12 9.25
C GLU A 424 -18.18 -0.12 9.95
N GLY A 425 -16.86 -0.27 9.85
CA GLY A 425 -16.17 -1.46 10.33
C GLY A 425 -15.41 -1.23 11.63
N LEU A 426 -14.62 -2.23 12.00
CA LEU A 426 -13.88 -2.28 13.27
C LEU A 426 -12.43 -1.83 13.08
N HIS A 427 -11.87 -1.21 14.11
CA HIS A 427 -10.49 -0.74 14.14
C HIS A 427 -9.72 -1.39 15.28
N ARG A 428 -8.65 -2.09 14.95
CA ARG A 428 -7.87 -2.88 15.91
C ARG A 428 -7.20 -2.01 16.97
N LEU A 429 -7.26 -2.46 18.22
CA LEU A 429 -6.44 -2.01 19.34
C LEU A 429 -5.41 -3.09 19.71
N THR A 430 -4.36 -2.69 20.40
CA THR A 430 -3.33 -3.59 20.93
C THR A 430 -3.00 -3.21 22.35
N GLU A 431 -2.70 -4.21 23.19
CA GLU A 431 -2.38 -4.01 24.60
C GLU A 431 -1.18 -3.07 24.78
N SER A 432 -0.14 -3.22 23.94
CA SER A 432 1.09 -2.43 24.02
C SER A 432 0.93 -0.94 23.67
N LEU A 433 -0.12 -0.58 22.92
CA LEU A 433 -0.32 0.79 22.44
C LEU A 433 -1.58 1.45 23.00
N HIS A 434 -2.55 0.65 23.45
CA HIS A 434 -3.92 1.09 23.74
C HIS A 434 -4.50 0.47 25.02
N SER A 435 -3.66 0.05 25.96
CA SER A 435 -4.10 -0.60 27.22
C SER A 435 -5.23 0.15 27.91
N GLY A 436 -5.13 1.48 28.04
CA GLY A 436 -6.18 2.29 28.70
C GLY A 436 -7.57 2.19 28.06
N ILE A 437 -7.66 2.10 26.71
CA ILE A 437 -8.95 1.93 26.02
C ILE A 437 -9.44 0.49 26.18
N MET A 438 -8.53 -0.48 26.07
CA MET A 438 -8.87 -1.89 26.20
C MET A 438 -9.30 -2.26 27.63
N ASP A 439 -8.73 -1.61 28.65
CA ASP A 439 -9.13 -1.75 30.05
C ASP A 439 -10.50 -1.11 30.32
N ALA A 440 -10.78 0.04 29.70
CA ALA A 440 -12.11 0.63 29.74
C ALA A 440 -13.15 -0.28 29.10
N ASN A 441 -12.85 -0.86 27.92
CA ASN A 441 -13.72 -1.85 27.27
C ASN A 441 -13.98 -3.04 28.21
N THR A 442 -12.93 -3.61 28.82
CA THR A 442 -13.09 -4.70 29.80
C THR A 442 -14.00 -4.31 30.96
N ALA A 443 -13.80 -3.12 31.54
CA ALA A 443 -14.56 -2.66 32.70
C ALA A 443 -16.06 -2.49 32.39
N GLU A 444 -16.39 -1.89 31.24
CA GLU A 444 -17.78 -1.72 30.80
C GLU A 444 -18.45 -3.07 30.52
N LYS A 445 -17.73 -3.99 29.88
CA LYS A 445 -18.20 -5.36 29.68
C LYS A 445 -18.41 -6.12 30.97
N ASP A 446 -17.46 -6.06 31.90
CA ASP A 446 -17.57 -6.76 33.19
C ASP A 446 -18.74 -6.22 33.99
N ALA A 447 -18.94 -4.89 33.99
CA ALA A 447 -20.09 -4.27 34.63
C ALA A 447 -21.43 -4.70 34.01
N ALA A 448 -21.52 -4.75 32.67
CA ALA A 448 -22.70 -5.24 31.97
C ALA A 448 -22.96 -6.72 32.24
N CYS A 449 -21.90 -7.54 32.28
CA CYS A 449 -21.98 -8.97 32.51
C CYS A 449 -22.41 -9.30 33.95
N GLN A 450 -21.83 -8.61 34.93
CA GLN A 450 -22.13 -8.82 36.35
C GLN A 450 -23.39 -8.07 36.80
N LYS A 451 -24.00 -7.27 35.91
CA LYS A 451 -25.17 -6.43 36.20
C LYS A 451 -24.89 -5.46 37.35
N THR A 452 -23.77 -4.74 37.26
CA THR A 452 -23.32 -3.76 38.26
C THR A 452 -23.23 -2.36 37.66
N GLY A 453 -23.05 -1.34 38.52
CA GLY A 453 -22.88 0.05 38.11
C GLY A 453 -24.02 0.56 37.21
N ASN A 454 -23.64 1.14 36.06
CA ASN A 454 -24.56 1.69 35.05
C ASN A 454 -25.48 0.61 34.44
N TYR A 455 -25.17 -0.66 34.60
CA TYR A 455 -25.92 -1.79 34.05
C TYR A 455 -26.72 -2.57 35.10
N SER A 456 -26.90 -2.01 36.30
CA SER A 456 -27.68 -2.65 37.38
C SER A 456 -29.11 -3.05 36.98
N THR A 457 -29.70 -2.38 35.99
CA THR A 457 -31.04 -2.70 35.46
C THR A 457 -30.99 -3.37 34.09
N THR A 458 -30.05 -2.96 33.23
CA THR A 458 -30.00 -3.35 31.81
C THR A 458 -29.03 -4.48 31.50
N GLY A 459 -28.08 -4.78 32.39
CA GLY A 459 -27.06 -5.81 32.23
C GLY A 459 -27.61 -7.24 32.24
N LEU A 460 -26.71 -8.18 31.98
CA LEU A 460 -27.01 -9.61 31.80
C LEU A 460 -27.72 -10.17 33.06
N PRO A 461 -28.95 -10.70 32.94
CA PRO A 461 -29.69 -11.24 34.07
C PRO A 461 -28.90 -12.33 34.79
N LEU A 462 -29.03 -12.43 36.11
CA LEU A 462 -28.28 -13.39 36.94
C LEU A 462 -28.36 -14.84 36.41
N ALA A 463 -29.53 -15.25 35.91
CA ALA A 463 -29.76 -16.58 35.34
C ALA A 463 -29.02 -16.83 34.01
N LEU A 464 -28.53 -15.78 33.35
CA LEU A 464 -27.78 -15.81 32.09
C LEU A 464 -26.31 -15.43 32.27
N GLN A 465 -25.87 -15.12 33.50
CA GLN A 465 -24.46 -14.80 33.76
C GLN A 465 -23.57 -16.04 33.57
N PRO A 466 -22.28 -15.86 33.19
CA PRO A 466 -21.37 -16.98 32.99
C PRO A 466 -21.28 -17.88 34.22
N THR A 467 -21.48 -19.17 34.01
CA THR A 467 -21.26 -20.21 35.03
C THR A 467 -19.91 -20.91 34.81
N THR A 468 -19.62 -21.96 35.60
CA THR A 468 -18.42 -22.77 35.41
C THR A 468 -18.36 -23.35 33.99
N GLY A 469 -17.28 -23.02 33.27
CA GLY A 469 -17.09 -23.45 31.88
C GLY A 469 -17.63 -22.46 30.83
N GLN A 470 -18.13 -21.30 31.27
CA GLN A 470 -18.49 -20.20 30.40
C GLN A 470 -17.60 -18.98 30.65
N ASP A 471 -17.51 -18.14 29.62
CA ASP A 471 -16.91 -16.82 29.69
C ASP A 471 -17.94 -15.77 29.25
N CYS A 472 -17.73 -14.52 29.64
CA CYS A 472 -18.53 -13.41 29.12
C CYS A 472 -17.90 -12.87 27.85
N ASP A 473 -18.48 -13.22 26.71
CA ASP A 473 -18.11 -12.71 25.40
C ASP A 473 -18.73 -11.34 25.14
N GLU A 474 -18.12 -10.58 24.25
CA GLU A 474 -18.48 -9.20 23.94
C GLU A 474 -18.37 -8.87 22.46
N PHE A 475 -19.29 -8.06 21.96
CA PHE A 475 -19.22 -7.51 20.61
C PHE A 475 -19.69 -6.04 20.58
N PRO A 476 -18.96 -5.10 19.97
CA PRO A 476 -17.64 -5.26 19.34
C PRO A 476 -16.54 -5.68 20.33
N PHE A 477 -15.44 -6.23 19.80
CA PHE A 477 -14.41 -6.90 20.63
C PHE A 477 -13.66 -5.92 21.55
N ARG A 478 -13.13 -6.41 22.69
CA ARG A 478 -12.18 -5.67 23.57
C ARG A 478 -11.12 -4.91 22.80
N SER A 479 -10.60 -5.59 21.79
CA SER A 479 -9.49 -5.16 20.95
C SER A 479 -9.92 -4.26 19.79
N THR A 480 -11.01 -3.51 19.95
CA THR A 480 -11.50 -2.56 18.95
C THR A 480 -11.83 -1.20 19.54
N VAL A 481 -11.67 -0.13 18.74
CA VAL A 481 -12.09 1.25 19.10
C VAL A 481 -13.60 1.29 19.36
N GLU A 482 -14.34 0.41 18.70
CA GLU A 482 -15.78 0.25 18.76
C GLU A 482 -16.25 -0.58 19.96
N GLY A 483 -15.33 -1.07 20.81
CA GLY A 483 -15.63 -1.93 21.95
C GLY A 483 -16.50 -1.27 23.03
N ALA A 484 -16.74 -1.99 24.13
CA ALA A 484 -17.77 -1.67 25.12
C ALA A 484 -17.72 -0.26 25.75
N ALA A 485 -16.56 0.39 25.79
CA ALA A 485 -16.41 1.75 26.31
C ALA A 485 -16.53 2.84 25.23
N SER A 486 -16.86 2.48 24.00
CA SER A 486 -17.01 3.43 22.91
C SER A 486 -18.20 4.36 23.15
N PRO A 487 -18.05 5.69 23.02
CA PRO A 487 -19.18 6.61 23.15
C PRO A 487 -20.09 6.63 21.91
N ASN A 488 -19.65 6.04 20.80
CA ASN A 488 -20.31 6.13 19.50
C ASN A 488 -21.06 4.85 19.11
N TRP A 489 -20.78 3.74 19.79
CA TRP A 489 -21.27 2.40 19.44
C TRP A 489 -21.90 1.73 20.65
N ASP A 490 -22.94 0.95 20.37
CA ASP A 490 -23.48 0.04 21.36
C ASP A 490 -22.64 -1.25 21.37
N PHE A 491 -22.67 -1.96 22.50
CA PHE A 491 -22.04 -3.27 22.63
C PHE A 491 -23.03 -4.30 23.17
N SER A 492 -22.70 -5.58 23.01
CA SER A 492 -23.43 -6.71 23.54
C SER A 492 -22.53 -7.62 24.36
N VAL A 493 -23.11 -8.28 25.36
CA VAL A 493 -22.47 -9.31 26.17
C VAL A 493 -23.32 -10.58 26.21
N ARG A 494 -22.65 -11.74 26.24
CA ARG A 494 -23.30 -13.05 26.38
C ARG A 494 -22.40 -14.02 27.12
N ALA A 495 -23.00 -14.85 27.98
CA ALA A 495 -22.32 -16.04 28.48
C ALA A 495 -22.23 -17.09 27.37
N VAL A 496 -21.02 -17.44 26.96
CA VAL A 496 -20.72 -18.43 25.91
C VAL A 496 -19.83 -19.53 26.45
N ASN A 497 -19.76 -20.68 25.79
CA ASN A 497 -18.81 -21.72 26.15
C ASN A 497 -17.35 -21.19 26.14
N ARG A 498 -16.61 -21.41 27.24
CA ARG A 498 -15.24 -20.92 27.42
C ARG A 498 -14.29 -21.38 26.33
N THR A 499 -14.32 -22.66 25.98
CA THR A 499 -13.42 -23.21 24.94
C THR A 499 -13.68 -22.57 23.59
N GLN A 500 -14.95 -22.34 23.25
CA GLN A 500 -15.31 -21.68 22.00
C GLN A 500 -14.92 -20.19 22.01
N ASN A 501 -15.10 -19.50 23.13
CA ASN A 501 -14.70 -18.11 23.30
C ASN A 501 -13.19 -17.92 23.14
N GLN A 502 -12.40 -18.78 23.78
CA GLN A 502 -10.94 -18.79 23.67
C GLN A 502 -10.49 -19.13 22.25
N SER A 503 -11.17 -20.07 21.59
CA SER A 503 -10.89 -20.38 20.18
C SER A 503 -11.16 -19.18 19.27
N ALA A 504 -12.29 -18.49 19.44
CA ALA A 504 -12.62 -17.29 18.67
C ALA A 504 -11.60 -16.16 18.90
N GLY A 505 -11.24 -15.89 20.17
CA GLY A 505 -10.20 -14.91 20.51
C GLY A 505 -8.84 -15.25 19.90
N GLY A 506 -8.46 -16.53 19.89
CA GLY A 506 -7.27 -17.02 19.21
C GLY A 506 -7.32 -16.82 17.70
N SER A 507 -8.45 -17.12 17.07
CA SER A 507 -8.69 -16.86 15.64
C SER A 507 -8.61 -15.36 15.31
N LEU A 508 -9.17 -14.49 16.15
CA LEU A 508 -9.08 -13.03 15.97
C LEU A 508 -7.65 -12.52 16.05
N LEU A 509 -6.87 -12.99 17.02
CA LEU A 509 -5.46 -12.63 17.14
C LEU A 509 -4.65 -13.11 15.93
N GLY A 510 -4.91 -14.35 15.48
CA GLY A 510 -4.31 -14.90 14.27
C GLY A 510 -4.64 -14.08 13.03
N PHE A 511 -5.92 -13.74 12.86
CA PHE A 511 -6.43 -12.89 11.77
C PHE A 511 -5.75 -11.53 11.73
N TYR A 512 -5.62 -10.85 12.87
CA TYR A 512 -4.91 -9.57 12.91
C TYR A 512 -3.51 -9.69 12.31
N GLY A 513 -2.77 -10.73 12.68
CA GLY A 513 -1.42 -10.99 12.18
C GLY A 513 -1.35 -11.49 10.73
N SER A 514 -2.27 -12.38 10.31
CA SER A 514 -2.30 -12.93 8.97
C SER A 514 -2.61 -11.86 7.94
N ASP A 515 -3.65 -11.07 8.20
CA ASP A 515 -4.13 -10.01 7.30
C ASP A 515 -3.43 -8.68 7.56
N ARG A 516 -2.49 -8.65 8.51
CA ARG A 516 -1.74 -7.46 8.89
C ARG A 516 -2.65 -6.24 9.14
N VAL A 517 -3.70 -6.43 9.94
CA VAL A 517 -4.60 -5.35 10.35
C VAL A 517 -3.86 -4.44 11.32
N LEU A 518 -3.53 -3.22 10.90
CA LEU A 518 -2.80 -2.28 11.74
C LEU A 518 -3.60 -1.87 12.98
N ALA A 519 -2.88 -1.62 14.07
CA ALA A 519 -3.44 -1.00 15.25
C ALA A 519 -3.77 0.46 14.96
N TRP A 520 -4.90 0.93 15.50
CA TRP A 520 -5.38 2.30 15.37
C TRP A 520 -4.28 3.33 15.67
N ASP A 521 -4.25 4.39 14.89
CA ASP A 521 -3.31 5.51 15.04
C ASP A 521 -4.02 6.84 14.79
N LEU A 522 -4.26 7.58 15.88
CA LEU A 522 -4.85 8.91 15.86
C LEU A 522 -3.93 9.99 15.26
N SER A 523 -2.64 9.70 15.08
CA SER A 523 -1.68 10.66 14.53
C SER A 523 -1.69 10.73 12.99
N LEU A 524 -2.44 9.84 12.34
CA LEU A 524 -2.59 9.85 10.89
C LEU A 524 -3.37 11.10 10.41
N PRO A 525 -3.13 11.60 9.19
CA PRO A 525 -3.79 12.82 8.69
C PRO A 525 -5.31 12.74 8.65
N THR A 526 -5.84 11.55 8.34
CA THR A 526 -7.28 11.22 8.30
C THR A 526 -7.48 9.85 8.94
N PRO A 527 -7.42 9.74 10.28
CA PRO A 527 -7.37 8.44 10.97
C PRO A 527 -8.48 7.48 10.55
N GLU A 528 -9.69 7.96 10.36
CA GLU A 528 -10.87 7.18 9.98
C GLU A 528 -10.78 6.61 8.55
N ALA A 529 -10.07 7.29 7.65
CA ALA A 529 -9.91 6.87 6.26
C ALA A 529 -8.59 6.12 5.99
N THR A 530 -7.62 6.25 6.89
CA THR A 530 -6.25 5.76 6.69
C THR A 530 -5.92 4.54 7.53
N ASN A 531 -6.54 4.38 8.70
CA ASN A 531 -6.40 3.15 9.48
C ASN A 531 -7.06 1.98 8.75
N ASP A 532 -6.54 0.77 8.98
CA ASP A 532 -7.19 -0.44 8.48
C ASP A 532 -8.54 -0.61 9.18
N THR A 533 -9.59 -0.81 8.39
CA THR A 533 -10.90 -1.25 8.84
C THR A 533 -11.07 -2.73 8.55
N PHE A 534 -11.65 -3.50 9.47
CA PHE A 534 -11.98 -4.91 9.26
C PHE A 534 -13.42 -5.24 9.67
N TYR A 535 -13.89 -6.40 9.23
CA TYR A 535 -15.28 -6.82 9.44
C TYR A 535 -15.36 -8.26 9.95
N VAL A 536 -16.55 -8.69 10.31
CA VAL A 536 -16.89 -10.03 10.77
C VAL A 536 -17.97 -10.58 9.84
N ARG A 537 -17.72 -11.76 9.30
CA ARG A 537 -18.68 -12.52 8.52
C ARG A 537 -19.17 -13.70 9.33
N ILE A 538 -20.48 -13.83 9.47
CA ILE A 538 -21.10 -15.03 10.04
C ILE A 538 -21.58 -15.96 8.92
N SER A 539 -21.31 -17.26 9.06
CA SER A 539 -21.66 -18.31 8.09
C SER A 539 -22.50 -19.43 8.66
#